data_AF-A0ABD2NV81-F1
#
_entry.id   AF-A0ABD2NV81-F1
#
_cell.length_a   1.000
_cell.length_b   1.000
_cell.length_c   1.000
_cell.angle_alpha   90.00
_cell.angle_beta   90.00
_cell.angle_gamma   90.00
#
_symmetry.space_group_name_H-M   'P 1'
#
loop_
_entity.id
_entity.type
_entity.pdbx_description
1 polymer ?
#
loop_
_entity_poly.entity_id
_entity_poly.type
_entity_poly.pdbx_seq_one_letter_code
_entity_poly.pdbx_strand_id
1 'polypeptide(L)'
;MAPLKALIIFTQKYPEWCKDEGMRRKFHQLLRQELAPNVKSREPNCQDMQKPTLEAIRLSLVENGERVEASHRNVVSSSNRCQFCRRKEDRQSRIKCSKCNAPVCNLHRREVKQFLCIACQNDDQ
;
A
#
# COMPACT_ATOMS: atom_id res chain seq x y z
N MET A 1 3.04 14.93 13.38
CA MET A 1 3.63 15.96 14.26
C MET A 1 4.81 15.43 15.10
N ALA A 2 4.75 14.24 15.71
CA ALA A 2 5.82 13.74 16.60
C ALA A 2 7.24 13.59 15.99
N PRO A 3 7.43 13.08 14.75
CA PRO A 3 8.78 12.87 14.21
C PRO A 3 9.55 14.16 13.92
N LEU A 4 8.83 15.24 13.58
CA LEU A 4 9.44 16.55 13.36
C LEU A 4 9.89 17.20 14.66
N LYS A 5 9.11 17.05 15.74
CA LYS A 5 9.50 17.51 17.08
C LYS A 5 10.73 16.75 17.58
N ALA A 6 10.75 15.43 17.42
CA ALA A 6 11.91 14.62 17.78
C ALA A 6 13.16 15.03 16.99
N LEU A 7 13.01 15.34 15.70
CA LEU A 7 14.11 15.83 14.88
C LEU A 7 14.65 17.18 15.37
N ILE A 8 13.78 18.13 15.72
CA ILE A 8 14.18 19.44 16.25
C ILE A 8 14.97 19.28 17.56
N ILE A 9 14.51 18.42 18.47
CA ILE A 9 15.22 18.13 19.73
C ILE A 9 16.56 17.45 19.43
N PHE A 10 16.59 16.52 18.48
CA PHE A 10 17.81 15.83 18.07
C PHE A 10 18.85 16.80 17.51
N THR A 11 18.45 17.72 16.62
CA THR A 11 19.38 18.68 16.01
C THR A 11 19.80 19.81 16.96
N GLN A 12 19.02 20.09 18.01
CA GLN A 12 19.48 20.95 19.12
C GLN A 12 20.62 20.29 19.91
N LYS A 13 20.57 18.98 20.08
CA LYS A 13 21.59 18.20 20.80
C LYS A 13 22.80 17.87 19.92
N TYR A 14 22.60 17.73 18.61
CA TYR A 14 23.62 17.40 17.60
C TYR A 14 23.60 18.42 16.45
N PRO A 15 24.12 19.65 16.66
CA PRO A 15 24.00 20.75 15.69
C PRO A 15 24.75 20.50 14.38
N GLU A 16 25.76 19.63 14.38
CA GLU A 16 26.53 19.25 13.20
C GLU A 16 25.67 18.58 12.13
N TRP A 17 24.57 17.94 12.53
CA TRP A 17 23.61 17.31 11.62
C TRP A 17 22.80 18.34 10.80
N CYS A 18 22.64 19.58 11.29
CA CYS A 18 21.90 20.62 10.55
C CYS A 18 22.55 21.00 9.22
N LYS A 19 23.86 20.77 9.08
CA LYS A 19 24.63 21.14 7.90
C LYS A 19 24.56 20.08 6.79
N ASP A 20 23.98 18.93 7.09
CA ASP A 20 24.03 17.76 6.24
C ASP A 20 22.79 17.66 5.33
N GLU A 21 23.02 17.52 4.03
CA GLU A 21 21.93 17.46 3.06
C GLU A 21 21.14 16.15 3.25
N GLY A 22 19.81 16.26 3.31
CA GLY A 22 18.95 15.10 3.57
C GLY A 22 19.01 14.60 5.02
N MET A 23 19.46 15.42 5.98
CA MET A 23 19.47 15.11 7.42
C MET A 23 18.15 14.50 7.92
N ARG A 24 16.99 14.99 7.47
CA ARG A 24 15.69 14.40 7.83
C ARG A 24 15.59 12.93 7.41
N ARG A 25 16.07 12.57 6.22
CA ARG A 25 16.07 11.19 5.71
C ARG A 25 17.02 10.32 6.53
N LYS A 26 18.23 10.82 6.83
CA LYS A 26 19.22 10.14 7.68
C LYS A 26 18.69 9.90 9.10
N PHE A 27 18.01 10.89 9.68
CA PHE A 27 17.35 10.76 10.99
C PHE A 27 16.25 9.69 10.98
N HIS A 28 15.42 9.65 9.95
CA HIS A 28 14.43 8.57 9.80
C HIS A 28 15.08 7.19 9.63
N GLN A 29 16.23 7.10 8.98
CA GLN A 29 16.99 5.86 8.85
C GLN A 29 17.52 5.39 10.21
N LEU A 30 18.10 6.30 11.00
CA LEU A 30 18.53 6.02 12.38
C LEU A 30 17.38 5.53 13.24
N LEU A 31 16.25 6.25 13.22
CA LEU A 31 15.07 5.83 13.98
C LEU A 31 14.57 4.44 13.59
N ARG A 32 14.67 4.07 12.30
CA ARG A 32 14.32 2.70 11.88
C ARG A 32 15.24 1.66 12.49
N GLN A 33 16.55 1.91 12.52
CA GLN A 33 17.53 1.00 13.11
C GLN A 33 17.29 0.84 14.61
N GLU A 34 17.10 1.96 15.33
CA GLU A 34 16.80 1.95 16.78
C GLU A 34 15.49 1.23 17.12
N LEU A 35 14.49 1.30 16.23
CA LEU A 35 13.20 0.65 16.44
C LEU A 35 13.14 -0.79 15.93
N ALA A 36 14.08 -1.23 15.08
CA ALA A 36 14.08 -2.57 14.49
C ALA A 36 14.03 -3.72 15.53
N PRO A 37 14.74 -3.66 16.68
CA PRO A 37 14.64 -4.69 17.71
C PRO A 37 13.22 -4.87 18.26
N ASN A 38 12.47 -3.76 18.41
CA ASN A 38 11.07 -3.77 18.88
C ASN A 38 10.13 -4.42 17.86
N VAL A 39 10.41 -4.24 16.57
CA VAL A 39 9.63 -4.88 15.51
C VAL A 39 9.95 -6.38 15.48
N LYS A 40 11.23 -6.75 15.59
CA LYS A 40 11.68 -8.15 15.64
C LYS A 40 11.10 -8.92 16.82
N SER A 41 11.06 -8.32 18.02
CA SER A 41 10.50 -8.96 19.21
C SER A 41 8.98 -9.19 19.12
N ARG A 42 8.29 -8.45 18.24
CA ARG A 42 6.83 -8.51 18.08
C ARG A 42 6.39 -9.36 16.90
N GLU A 43 7.27 -9.62 15.92
CA GLU A 43 6.96 -10.40 14.72
C GLU A 43 6.33 -11.78 15.01
N PRO A 44 6.78 -12.56 16.01
CA PRO A 44 6.15 -13.84 16.34
C PRO A 44 4.67 -13.73 16.76
N ASN A 45 4.26 -12.59 17.32
CA ASN A 45 2.88 -12.34 17.76
C ASN A 45 1.98 -11.80 16.64
N CYS A 46 2.52 -11.61 15.44
CA CYS A 46 1.81 -11.01 14.32
C CYS A 46 1.28 -12.05 13.30
N GLN A 47 1.24 -13.34 13.65
CA GLN A 47 0.87 -14.41 12.71
C GLN A 47 -0.56 -14.29 12.14
N ASP A 48 -1.47 -13.62 12.84
CA ASP A 48 -2.84 -13.37 12.38
C ASP A 48 -2.94 -12.23 11.34
N MET A 49 -1.83 -11.53 11.06
CA MET A 49 -1.80 -10.48 10.06
C MET A 49 -1.87 -11.04 8.63
N GLN A 50 -2.37 -10.22 7.70
CA GLN A 50 -2.38 -10.58 6.29
C GLN A 50 -0.95 -10.86 5.81
N LYS A 51 -0.78 -11.94 5.04
CA LYS A 51 0.53 -12.39 4.52
C LYS A 51 1.39 -11.27 3.90
N PRO A 52 0.84 -10.36 3.06
CA PRO A 52 1.64 -9.27 2.49
C PRO A 52 2.21 -8.33 3.56
N THR A 53 1.48 -8.13 4.65
CA THR A 53 1.93 -7.29 5.75
C THR A 53 3.03 -7.96 6.56
N LEU A 54 2.91 -9.28 6.81
CA LEU A 54 3.97 -10.06 7.46
C LEU A 54 5.26 -10.08 6.62
N GLU A 55 5.15 -10.25 5.31
CA GLU A 55 6.29 -10.18 4.40
C GLU A 55 6.96 -8.80 4.41
N ALA A 56 6.17 -7.72 4.37
CA ALA A 56 6.71 -6.36 4.46
C ALA A 56 7.45 -6.09 5.78
N ILE A 57 6.95 -6.64 6.90
CA ILE A 57 7.63 -6.56 8.21
C ILE A 57 8.96 -7.31 8.15
N ARG A 58 8.97 -8.54 7.62
CA ARG A 58 10.19 -9.36 7.49
C ARG A 58 11.23 -8.69 6.61
N LEU A 59 10.82 -8.15 5.46
CA LEU A 59 11.71 -7.41 4.55
C LEU A 59 12.30 -6.17 5.23
N SER A 60 11.54 -5.51 6.11
CA SER A 60 12.02 -4.34 6.86
C SER A 60 13.03 -4.68 7.97
N LEU A 61 13.11 -5.95 8.37
CA LEU A 61 14.03 -6.47 9.40
C LEU A 61 15.35 -7.02 8.82
N VAL A 62 15.44 -7.20 7.50
CA VAL A 62 16.69 -7.61 6.85
C VAL A 62 17.60 -6.39 6.76
N GLU A 63 18.61 -6.33 7.64
CA GLU A 63 19.68 -5.35 7.59
C GLU A 63 20.58 -5.65 6.40
N ASN A 64 20.67 -4.69 5.48
CA ASN A 64 21.49 -4.70 4.26
C ASN A 64 21.03 -5.66 3.17
N GLY A 65 20.53 -5.11 2.07
CA GLY A 65 20.30 -5.87 0.86
C GLY A 65 19.20 -5.26 0.01
N GLU A 66 19.61 -4.26 -0.77
CA GLU A 66 18.89 -3.74 -1.93
C GLU A 66 17.56 -3.04 -1.63
N ARG A 67 17.47 -1.80 -2.12
CA ARG A 67 16.19 -1.17 -2.42
C ARG A 67 15.47 -2.11 -3.39
N VAL A 68 14.68 -3.03 -2.86
CA VAL A 68 13.60 -3.61 -3.64
C VAL A 68 12.67 -2.44 -3.85
N GLU A 69 12.76 -1.81 -5.03
CA GLU A 69 11.69 -0.95 -5.49
C GLU A 69 10.42 -1.71 -5.20
N ALA A 70 9.57 -1.15 -4.34
CA ALA A 70 8.23 -1.65 -4.16
C ALA A 70 7.59 -1.52 -5.54
N SER A 71 7.78 -2.56 -6.36
CA SER A 71 7.13 -2.70 -7.61
C SER A 71 5.67 -2.62 -7.21
N HIS A 72 5.03 -1.53 -7.60
CA HIS A 72 3.59 -1.36 -7.62
C HIS A 72 3.00 -2.39 -8.62
N ARG A 73 3.42 -3.66 -8.53
CA ARG A 73 2.55 -4.77 -8.89
C ARG A 73 1.38 -4.59 -7.96
N ASN A 74 0.31 -4.03 -8.54
CA ASN A 74 -1.02 -4.03 -7.98
C ASN A 74 -1.16 -5.32 -7.19
N VAL A 75 -1.05 -5.22 -5.86
CA VAL A 75 -1.41 -6.31 -4.98
C VAL A 75 -2.90 -6.39 -5.20
N VAL A 76 -3.28 -7.20 -6.19
CA VAL A 76 -4.65 -7.63 -6.40
C VAL A 76 -4.92 -8.41 -5.14
N SER A 77 -5.39 -7.70 -4.12
CA SER A 77 -5.88 -8.31 -2.90
C SER A 77 -6.78 -9.44 -3.39
N SER A 78 -6.53 -10.66 -2.95
CA SER A 78 -7.39 -11.84 -3.21
C SER A 78 -8.78 -11.69 -2.58
N SER A 79 -9.18 -10.46 -2.30
CA SER A 79 -10.49 -10.02 -1.91
C SER A 79 -11.42 -10.28 -3.07
N ASN A 80 -12.21 -11.34 -2.95
CA ASN A 80 -13.41 -11.57 -3.76
C ASN A 80 -14.49 -10.54 -3.41
N ARG A 81 -14.17 -9.28 -3.10
CA ARG A 81 -15.14 -8.24 -2.75
C ARG A 81 -15.28 -7.28 -3.93
N CYS A 82 -16.49 -6.83 -4.20
CA CYS A 82 -16.72 -5.90 -5.29
C CYS A 82 -15.93 -4.60 -5.08
N GLN A 83 -15.16 -4.19 -6.10
CA GLN A 83 -14.35 -2.97 -6.05
C GLN A 83 -15.18 -1.68 -6.01
N PHE A 84 -16.44 -1.72 -6.45
CA PHE A 84 -17.33 -0.56 -6.55
C PHE A 84 -18.28 -0.43 -5.36
N CYS A 85 -18.43 -1.47 -4.54
CA CYS A 85 -19.23 -1.39 -3.32
C CYS A 85 -18.54 -0.51 -2.27
N ARG A 86 -19.34 0.28 -1.54
CA ARG A 86 -18.83 0.96 -0.35
C ARG A 86 -18.35 -0.08 0.66
N ARG A 87 -17.28 0.22 1.41
CA ARG A 87 -16.70 -0.73 2.39
C ARG A 87 -17.72 -1.26 3.41
N LYS A 88 -18.76 -0.50 3.74
CA LYS A 88 -19.84 -0.91 4.66
C LYS A 88 -20.77 -1.99 4.10
N GLU A 89 -20.86 -2.13 2.78
CA GLU A 89 -21.79 -3.07 2.12
C GLU A 89 -21.17 -4.46 1.93
N ASP A 90 -19.84 -4.52 1.95
CA ASP A 90 -19.01 -5.73 1.95
C ASP A 90 -19.46 -6.90 1.03
N ARG A 91 -19.89 -6.57 -0.20
CA ARG A 91 -20.45 -7.58 -1.08
C ARG A 91 -19.36 -8.47 -1.68
N GLN A 92 -19.47 -9.77 -1.43
CA GLN A 92 -18.69 -10.77 -2.13
C GLN A 92 -19.08 -10.83 -3.62
N SER A 93 -18.09 -11.03 -4.46
CA SER A 93 -18.19 -11.19 -5.90
C SER A 93 -17.47 -12.47 -6.32
N ARG A 94 -18.16 -13.28 -7.12
CA ARG A 94 -17.62 -14.44 -7.82
C ARG A 94 -17.29 -14.13 -9.29
N ILE A 95 -17.39 -12.86 -9.68
CA ILE A 95 -17.36 -12.41 -11.07
C ILE A 95 -16.28 -11.34 -11.23
N LYS A 96 -15.46 -11.45 -12.27
CA LYS A 96 -14.43 -10.46 -12.60
C LYS A 96 -14.77 -9.75 -13.90
N CYS A 97 -14.42 -8.47 -13.99
CA CYS A 97 -14.52 -7.71 -15.24
C CYS A 97 -13.59 -8.32 -16.30
N SER A 98 -14.08 -8.58 -17.51
CA SER A 98 -13.26 -9.16 -18.58
C SER A 98 -12.12 -8.26 -19.06
N LYS A 99 -12.25 -6.93 -18.90
CA LYS A 99 -11.22 -5.96 -19.32
C LYS A 99 -10.14 -5.70 -18.27
N CYS A 100 -10.53 -5.48 -17.02
CA CYS A 100 -9.59 -5.08 -15.95
C CYS A 100 -9.40 -6.14 -14.86
N ASN A 101 -10.06 -7.29 -14.97
CA ASN A 101 -10.02 -8.40 -14.00
C ASN A 101 -10.42 -8.04 -12.55
N ALA A 102 -11.00 -6.85 -12.34
CA ALA A 102 -11.50 -6.40 -11.06
C ALA A 102 -12.74 -7.21 -10.62
N PRO A 103 -12.87 -7.59 -9.34
CA PRO A 103 -14.07 -8.24 -8.81
C PRO A 103 -15.28 -7.27 -8.80
N VAL A 104 -16.41 -7.69 -9.37
CA VAL A 104 -17.64 -6.87 -9.52
C VAL A 104 -18.87 -7.65 -9.07
N CYS A 105 -19.71 -7.10 -8.19
CA CYS A 105 -20.95 -7.77 -7.77
C CYS A 105 -22.03 -7.70 -8.87
N ASN A 106 -23.10 -8.47 -8.73
CA ASN A 106 -24.19 -8.53 -9.71
C ASN A 106 -24.89 -7.19 -9.97
N LEU A 107 -24.86 -6.25 -9.01
CA LEU A 107 -25.41 -4.91 -9.19
C LEU A 107 -24.54 -4.08 -10.14
N HIS A 108 -23.26 -3.90 -9.78
CA HIS A 108 -22.32 -3.11 -10.58
C HIS A 108 -21.96 -3.74 -11.93
N ARG A 109 -22.25 -5.03 -12.13
CA ARG A 109 -22.12 -5.68 -13.45
C ARG A 109 -23.05 -5.04 -14.49
N ARG A 110 -24.27 -4.63 -14.08
CA ARG A 110 -25.34 -4.22 -15.00
C ARG A 110 -25.36 -2.71 -15.30
N GLU A 111 -24.48 -1.93 -14.68
CA GLU A 111 -24.50 -0.47 -14.78
C GLU A 111 -23.77 0.10 -16.00
N VAL A 112 -23.08 -0.75 -16.78
CA VAL A 112 -22.49 -0.32 -18.06
C VAL A 112 -23.47 -0.61 -19.20
N LYS A 113 -24.44 0.29 -19.41
CA LYS A 113 -25.07 0.41 -20.73
C LYS A 113 -24.00 0.98 -21.67
N GLN A 114 -23.63 0.25 -22.71
CA GLN A 114 -22.80 0.83 -23.78
C GLN A 114 -23.60 2.00 -24.37
N PHE A 115 -23.09 3.22 -24.21
CA PHE A 115 -23.60 4.37 -24.94
C PHE A 115 -22.76 4.51 -26.21
N LEU A 116 -23.34 4.12 -27.33
CA LEU A 116 -22.76 4.39 -28.65
C LEU A 116 -23.30 5.74 -29.13
N CYS A 117 -22.44 6.56 -29.73
CA CYS A 117 -22.91 7.75 -30.43
C CYS A 117 -23.60 7.34 -31.74
N ILE A 118 -24.44 8.23 -32.29
CA ILE A 118 -25.20 7.97 -33.52
C ILE A 118 -24.29 7.57 -34.69
N ALA A 119 -23.05 8.11 -34.74
CA ALA A 119 -22.08 7.74 -35.76
C ALA A 119 -21.63 6.27 -35.63
N CYS A 120 -21.27 5.82 -34.43
CA CYS A 120 -20.84 4.46 -34.18
C CYS A 120 -21.98 3.42 -34.18
N GLN A 121 -23.24 3.86 -34.18
CA GLN A 121 -24.39 2.97 -34.33
C GLN A 121 -24.62 2.54 -35.79
N ASN A 122 -24.08 3.28 -36.76
CA ASN A 122 -24.33 3.06 -38.19
C ASN A 122 -23.25 2.24 -38.91
N ASP A 123 -22.14 1.89 -38.25
CA ASP A 123 -21.03 1.14 -38.85
C ASP A 123 -21.12 -0.40 -38.65
N ASP A 124 -22.22 -0.90 -38.06
CA ASP A 124 -22.48 -2.33 -37.79
C ASP A 124 -23.70 -2.87 -38.59
N GLN A 125 -23.93 -2.39 -39.82
CA GLN A 125 -24.90 -2.95 -40.77
C GLN A 125 -24.26 -3.46 -42.05
#